data_AF-A0A5C9AKV6-F1
#
_entry.id   AF-A0A5C9AKV6-F1
#
_cell.length_a   1.000
_cell.length_b   1.000
_cell.length_c   1.000
_cell.angle_alpha   90.00
_cell.angle_beta   90.00
_cell.angle_gamma   90.00
#
_symmetry.space_group_name_H-M   'P 1'
#
loop_
_entity.id
_entity.type
_entity.pdbx_description
1 polymer ?
#
loop_
_entity_poly.entity_id
_entity_poly.type
_entity_poly.pdbx_seq_one_letter_code
_entity_poly.pdbx_strand_id
1 'polypeptide(L)'
;ANWRWLANAVFSLGEHAEMDAVHPDQQLEMFWRIWTRKEAIVKQRGGSAWQIVSVDSTYHSSLSVSHCQLENLSLAICTPTPFTLTADSVQWIDSVN
;
A
#
# COMPACT_ATOMS: atom_id res chain seq x y z
N ALA A 1 -9.87 12.98 8.04
CA ALA A 1 -10.06 12.58 6.63
C ALA A 1 -11.04 11.40 6.55
N ASN A 2 -11.88 11.32 5.53
CA ASN A 2 -12.89 10.26 5.38
C ASN A 2 -12.30 9.00 4.70
N TRP A 3 -11.26 8.42 5.31
CA TRP A 3 -10.55 7.27 4.76
C TRP A 3 -11.44 6.02 4.65
N ARG A 4 -12.42 5.87 5.54
CA ARG A 4 -13.39 4.76 5.50
C ARG A 4 -14.24 4.79 4.24
N TRP A 5 -14.70 5.97 3.83
CA TRP A 5 -15.44 6.11 2.57
C TRP A 5 -14.56 5.78 1.36
N LEU A 6 -13.28 6.19 1.37
CA LEU A 6 -12.34 5.82 0.31
C LEU A 6 -12.13 4.30 0.27
N ALA A 7 -11.90 3.66 1.43
CA ALA A 7 -11.78 2.21 1.52
C ALA A 7 -13.00 1.51 0.91
N ASN A 8 -14.20 1.91 1.32
CA ASN A 8 -15.45 1.33 0.79
C ASN A 8 -15.60 1.54 -0.73
N ALA A 9 -15.05 2.62 -1.28
CA ALA A 9 -15.14 2.92 -2.70
C ALA A 9 -14.08 2.21 -3.56
N VAL A 10 -12.92 1.84 -2.99
CA VAL A 10 -11.76 1.40 -3.78
C VAL A 10 -11.16 0.07 -3.35
N PHE A 11 -11.48 -0.45 -2.17
CA PHE A 11 -10.93 -1.70 -1.67
C PHE A 11 -11.76 -2.90 -2.10
N SER A 12 -11.09 -3.99 -2.44
CA SER A 12 -11.72 -5.27 -2.75
C SER A 12 -12.26 -5.96 -1.49
N LEU A 13 -12.96 -7.08 -1.64
CA LEU A 13 -13.39 -7.90 -0.51
C LEU A 13 -12.20 -8.44 0.31
N GLY A 14 -11.11 -8.83 -0.36
CA GLY A 14 -9.90 -9.32 0.32
C GLY A 14 -9.23 -8.23 1.17
N GLU A 15 -9.19 -7.00 0.65
CA GLU A 15 -8.63 -5.85 1.36
C GLU A 15 -9.51 -5.40 2.54
N HIS A 16 -10.84 -5.48 2.42
CA HIS A 16 -11.72 -5.29 3.57
C HIS A 16 -11.53 -6.38 4.63
N ALA A 17 -11.29 -7.63 4.23
CA ALA A 17 -10.98 -8.70 5.18
C ALA A 17 -9.66 -8.44 5.96
N GLU A 18 -8.63 -7.88 5.31
CA GLU A 18 -7.40 -7.43 6.02
C GLU A 18 -7.69 -6.31 7.02
N MET A 19 -8.57 -5.37 6.68
CA MET A 19 -9.01 -4.28 7.56
C MET A 19 -9.82 -4.78 8.77
N ASP A 20 -10.69 -5.77 8.57
CA ASP A 20 -11.54 -6.33 9.60
C ASP A 20 -10.77 -7.26 10.55
N ALA A 21 -9.61 -7.77 10.13
CA ALA A 21 -8.75 -8.62 10.94
C ALA A 21 -7.92 -7.87 12.00
N VAL A 22 -7.84 -6.53 11.93
CA VAL A 22 -7.06 -5.71 12.88
C VAL A 22 -7.94 -4.99 13.90
N HIS A 23 -7.36 -4.61 15.03
CA HIS A 23 -8.07 -3.81 16.04
C HIS A 23 -8.53 -2.47 15.45
N PRO A 24 -9.68 -1.90 15.86
CA PRO A 24 -10.16 -0.60 15.38
C PRO A 24 -9.11 0.53 15.40
N ASP A 25 -8.23 0.53 16.41
CA ASP A 25 -7.16 1.53 16.56
C ASP A 25 -6.03 1.38 15.52
N GLN A 26 -5.91 0.20 14.90
CA GLN A 26 -4.91 -0.11 13.86
C GLN A 26 -5.48 0.03 12.44
N GLN A 27 -6.79 0.22 12.30
CA GLN A 27 -7.43 0.27 10.99
C GLN A 27 -6.91 1.41 10.10
N LEU A 28 -6.56 2.56 10.67
CA LEU A 28 -5.98 3.65 9.88
C LEU A 28 -4.61 3.27 9.29
N GLU A 29 -3.77 2.58 10.05
CA GLU A 29 -2.49 2.07 9.58
C GLU A 29 -2.70 1.01 8.49
N MET A 30 -3.64 0.09 8.70
CA MET A 30 -3.98 -0.93 7.70
C MET A 30 -4.54 -0.31 6.40
N PHE A 31 -5.36 0.73 6.52
CA PHE A 31 -5.85 1.49 5.37
C PHE A 31 -4.68 2.02 4.54
N TRP A 32 -3.70 2.67 5.19
CA TRP A 32 -2.53 3.20 4.50
C TRP A 32 -1.67 2.10 3.89
N ARG A 33 -1.48 0.99 4.59
CA ARG A 33 -0.77 -0.18 4.07
C ARG A 33 -1.40 -0.72 2.79
N ILE A 34 -2.72 -0.90 2.77
CA ILE A 34 -3.45 -1.34 1.57
C ILE A 34 -3.33 -0.29 0.47
N TRP A 35 -3.64 0.97 0.79
CA TRP A 35 -3.58 2.08 -0.16
C TRP A 35 -2.24 2.16 -0.88
N THR A 36 -1.13 2.15 -0.13
CA THR A 36 0.21 2.28 -0.71
C THR A 36 0.60 1.05 -1.53
N ARG A 37 0.18 -0.16 -1.15
CA ARG A 37 0.38 -1.37 -1.97
C ARG A 37 -0.33 -1.25 -3.31
N LYS A 38 -1.61 -0.82 -3.31
CA LYS A 38 -2.38 -0.60 -4.54
C LYS A 38 -1.70 0.44 -5.44
N GLU A 39 -1.27 1.57 -4.86
CA GLU A 39 -0.54 2.60 -5.61
C GLU A 39 0.77 2.08 -6.21
N ALA A 40 1.54 1.29 -5.46
CA ALA A 40 2.79 0.71 -5.96
C ALA A 40 2.54 -0.19 -7.17
N ILE A 41 1.51 -1.03 -7.13
CA ILE A 41 1.10 -1.89 -8.24
C ILE A 41 0.66 -1.06 -9.46
N VAL A 42 -0.16 -0.03 -9.26
CA VAL A 42 -0.60 0.87 -10.34
C VAL A 42 0.61 1.56 -10.99
N LYS A 43 1.54 2.09 -10.19
CA LYS A 43 2.74 2.79 -10.68
C LYS A 43 3.69 1.85 -11.40
N GLN A 44 3.88 0.64 -10.89
CA GLN A 44 4.77 -0.36 -11.50
C GLN A 44 4.37 -0.71 -12.94
N ARG A 45 3.06 -0.77 -13.24
CA ARG A 45 2.55 -1.02 -14.59
C ARG A 45 2.41 0.24 -15.47
N GLY A 46 2.92 1.39 -15.02
CA GLY A 46 2.78 2.67 -15.73
C GLY A 46 1.35 3.23 -15.76
N GLY A 47 0.51 2.83 -14.80
CA GLY A 47 -0.89 3.22 -14.71
C GLY A 47 -1.13 4.60 -14.10
N SER A 48 -2.39 5.05 -14.17
CA SER A 48 -2.85 6.31 -13.55
C SER A 48 -3.56 6.05 -12.23
N ALA A 49 -3.58 7.06 -11.34
CA ALA A 49 -4.24 6.97 -10.03
C ALA A 49 -5.72 6.55 -10.11
N TRP A 50 -6.41 6.86 -11.21
CA TRP A 50 -7.80 6.47 -11.45
C TRP A 50 -8.01 4.95 -11.56
N GLN A 51 -6.94 4.19 -11.78
CA GLN A 51 -6.99 2.73 -11.89
C GLN A 51 -6.80 2.03 -10.53
N ILE A 52 -6.78 2.77 -9.40
CA ILE A 52 -6.58 2.16 -8.07
C ILE A 52 -7.69 1.18 -7.70
N VAL A 53 -8.94 1.45 -8.12
CA VAL A 53 -10.10 0.57 -7.88
C VAL A 53 -10.03 -0.75 -8.65
N SER A 54 -9.24 -0.83 -9.73
CA SER A 54 -9.09 -2.05 -10.54
C SER A 54 -7.97 -2.97 -10.08
N VAL A 55 -7.28 -2.61 -8.99
CA VAL A 55 -6.21 -3.42 -8.39
C VAL A 55 -6.73 -4.08 -7.13
N ASP A 56 -6.34 -5.32 -6.90
CA ASP A 56 -6.48 -5.99 -5.61
C ASP A 56 -5.08 -6.31 -5.08
N SER A 57 -4.69 -5.69 -3.97
CA SER A 57 -3.37 -5.86 -3.36
C SER A 57 -3.22 -7.16 -2.57
N THR A 58 -4.29 -7.94 -2.41
CA THR A 58 -4.27 -9.30 -1.84
C THR A 58 -4.09 -10.38 -2.91
N TYR A 59 -4.22 -10.02 -4.19
CA TYR A 59 -4.07 -10.96 -5.28
C TYR A 59 -2.60 -11.38 -5.47
N HIS A 60 -2.35 -12.69 -5.50
CA HIS A 60 -1.03 -13.24 -5.79
C HIS A 60 -0.70 -13.10 -7.28
N SER A 61 0.17 -12.14 -7.59
CA SER A 61 0.72 -11.93 -8.93
C SER A 61 2.17 -12.43 -9.03
N SER A 62 2.76 -12.38 -10.23
CA SER A 62 4.19 -12.63 -10.43
C SER A 62 5.09 -11.47 -9.95
N LEU A 63 4.51 -10.35 -9.53
CA LEU A 63 5.24 -9.21 -8.99
C LEU A 63 5.47 -9.37 -7.49
N SER A 64 6.62 -8.89 -7.02
CA SER A 64 6.93 -8.78 -5.60
C SER A 64 6.40 -7.47 -5.06
N VAL A 65 5.43 -7.55 -4.15
CA VAL A 65 4.92 -6.38 -3.42
C VAL A 65 5.36 -6.50 -1.97
N SER A 66 6.03 -5.47 -1.45
CA SER A 66 6.41 -5.40 -0.04
C SER A 66 6.13 -4.02 0.55
N HIS A 67 6.00 -3.96 1.86
CA HIS A 67 5.59 -2.78 2.62
C HIS A 67 6.45 -2.64 3.87
N CYS A 68 6.74 -1.40 4.24
CA CYS A 68 7.29 -1.08 5.55
C CYS A 68 6.54 0.12 6.16
N GLN A 69 6.41 0.08 7.48
CA GLN A 69 5.94 1.22 8.28
C GLN A 69 7.16 1.92 8.88
N LEU A 70 7.27 3.23 8.66
CA LEU A 70 8.31 4.09 9.22
C LEU A 70 7.64 5.22 9.99
N GLU A 71 7.58 5.10 11.32
CA GLU A 71 6.83 6.04 12.17
C GLU A 71 5.39 6.23 11.66
N ASN A 72 5.06 7.41 11.13
CA ASN A 72 3.75 7.74 10.58
C ASN A 72 3.64 7.55 9.05
N LEU A 73 4.70 7.06 8.39
CA LEU A 73 4.73 6.81 6.96
C LEU A 73 4.47 5.33 6.64
N SER A 74 3.55 5.11 5.70
CA SER A 74 3.35 3.82 5.05
C SER A 74 4.07 3.85 3.71
N LEU A 75 4.97 2.90 3.47
CA LEU A 75 5.71 2.79 2.21
C LEU A 75 5.47 1.42 1.60
N ALA A 76 5.23 1.36 0.31
CA ALA A 76 5.15 0.11 -0.42
C ALA A 76 5.87 0.20 -1.75
N ILE A 77 6.40 -0.93 -2.18
CA ILE A 77 7.10 -1.10 -3.45
C ILE A 77 6.49 -2.29 -4.20
N CYS A 78 6.57 -2.23 -5.52
CA CYS A 78 6.15 -3.30 -6.40
C CYS A 78 7.22 -3.47 -7.48
N THR A 79 7.84 -4.65 -7.54
CA THR A 79 9.01 -4.94 -8.39
C THR A 79 8.85 -6.26 -9.14
N PRO A 80 9.42 -6.41 -10.36
CA PRO A 80 9.42 -7.69 -11.08
C PRO A 80 10.28 -8.77 -10.42
N THR A 81 11.32 -8.37 -9.66
CA THR A 81 12.18 -9.26 -8.89
C THR A 81 11.85 -9.17 -7.41
N PRO A 82 11.97 -10.27 -6.64
CA PRO A 82 11.76 -10.24 -5.20
C PRO A 82 12.59 -9.18 -4.49
N PHE A 83 11.94 -8.29 -3.77
CA PHE A 83 12.58 -7.28 -2.92
C PHE A 83 11.72 -7.01 -1.69
N THR A 84 12.33 -7.10 -0.51
CA THR A 84 11.67 -6.87 0.78
C THR A 84 12.09 -5.51 1.31
N LEU A 85 11.15 -4.56 1.29
CA LEU A 85 11.36 -3.23 1.86
C LEU A 85 11.45 -3.34 3.38
N THR A 86 12.52 -2.78 3.94
CA THR A 86 12.74 -2.67 5.39
C THR A 86 13.09 -1.24 5.74
N ALA A 87 13.09 -0.91 7.04
CA ALA A 87 13.50 0.41 7.50
C ALA A 87 14.95 0.74 7.07
N ASP A 88 15.85 -0.24 7.13
CA ASP A 88 17.25 -0.10 6.72
C ASP A 88 17.43 0.15 5.22
N SER A 89 16.39 -0.11 4.42
CA SER A 89 16.40 0.16 2.97
C SER A 89 16.11 1.62 2.63
N VAL A 90 15.68 2.44 3.60
CA VAL A 90 15.25 3.82 3.38
C VAL A 90 16.32 4.80 3.85
N GLN A 91 16.73 5.69 2.96
CA GLN A 91 17.65 6.78 3.26
C GLN A 91 16.89 8.11 3.23
N TRP A 92 17.02 8.88 4.30
CA TRP A 92 16.52 10.23 4.36
C TRP A 92 17.52 11.16 3.67
N ILE A 93 17.03 11.96 2.73
CA ILE A 93 17.83 12.99 2.07
C ILE A 93 17.40 14.30 2.71
N ASP A 94 18.29 14.91 3.50
CA ASP A 94 18.08 16.28 3.97
C ASP A 94 18.00 17.20 2.75
N SER A 95 17.08 18.18 2.81
CA SER A 95 16.69 19.07 1.71
C SER A 95 17.83 19.36 0.73
N VAL A 96 17.59 19.06 -0.55
CA VAL A 96 18.45 19.52 -1.65
C VAL A 96 18.43 21.04 -1.62
N ASN A 97 19.55 21.67 -1.27
CA ASN A 97 19.73 23.13 -1.33
C ASN A 97 19.41 23.68 -2.72
#